data_AF-M5G2W1-F1
#
_entry.id   AF-M5G2W1-F1
#
_cell.length_a   1.000
_cell.length_b   1.000
_cell.length_c   1.000
_cell.angle_alpha   90.00
_cell.angle_beta   90.00
_cell.angle_gamma   90.00
#
_symmetry.space_group_name_H-M   'P 1'
#
loop_
_entity.id
_entity.type
_entity.pdbx_description
1 polymer ?
#
loop_
_entity_poly.entity_id
_entity_poly.type
_entity_poly.pdbx_seq_one_letter_code
_entity_poly.pdbx_strand_id
1 'polypeptide(L)'
;MVALITKYNVYTLSHSIPSTATYRHLCRSGGLSDKSPSACAIGLPRSVFCVQILAASCMPGTDVTSTEFPEPDSIEEQPDPRVVGMGRIIGDGTLFLQIVDIVLLPAHQHLGLGKFIMWELMLWIEAPCPRVAGRLYERFGFGFTEASGSRGMAYTVRGKGKE
;
A
#
# COMPACT_ATOMS: atom_id res chain seq x y z
N MET A 1 -4.09 -14.15 18.67
CA MET A 1 -2.87 -14.04 17.83
C MET A 1 -2.45 -15.38 17.22
N VAL A 2 -2.43 -16.47 17.99
CA VAL A 2 -2.03 -17.82 17.50
C VAL A 2 -2.94 -18.39 16.39
N ALA A 3 -4.23 -18.04 16.35
CA ALA A 3 -5.19 -18.60 15.38
C ALA A 3 -5.13 -18.03 13.95
N LEU A 4 -4.49 -16.86 13.73
CA LEU A 4 -4.30 -16.30 12.37
C LEU A 4 -3.06 -16.86 11.69
N ILE A 5 -2.03 -17.20 12.47
CA ILE A 5 -0.75 -17.73 11.97
C ILE A 5 -0.96 -19.09 11.29
N THR A 6 -1.89 -19.92 11.77
CA THR A 6 -2.18 -21.24 11.17
C THR A 6 -2.98 -21.20 9.87
N LYS A 7 -3.67 -20.10 9.54
CA LYS A 7 -4.48 -20.00 8.30
C LYS A 7 -3.65 -19.62 7.07
N TYR A 8 -2.46 -19.04 7.26
CA TYR A 8 -1.65 -18.47 6.20
C TYR A 8 -0.21 -19.02 6.18
N ASN A 9 0.00 -20.33 6.39
CA ASN A 9 1.34 -20.94 6.30
C ASN A 9 2.05 -20.78 4.94
N VAL A 10 1.35 -20.25 3.93
CA VAL A 10 1.87 -19.92 2.60
C VAL A 10 2.17 -18.43 2.41
N TYR A 11 1.85 -17.58 3.39
CA TYR A 11 2.13 -16.14 3.33
C TYR A 11 2.99 -15.68 4.50
N THR A 12 3.98 -14.84 4.20
CA THR A 12 4.82 -14.15 5.18
C THR A 12 4.55 -12.66 5.10
N LEU A 13 4.80 -11.96 6.20
CA LEU A 13 4.65 -10.52 6.28
C LEU A 13 6.02 -9.83 6.30
N SER A 14 6.13 -8.71 5.58
CA SER A 14 7.28 -7.81 5.66
C SER A 14 6.83 -6.39 5.93
N HIS A 15 7.57 -5.67 6.78
CA HIS A 15 7.38 -4.25 7.05
C HIS A 15 8.29 -3.33 6.23
N SER A 16 9.02 -3.88 5.24
CA SER A 16 9.89 -3.08 4.39
C SER A 16 9.09 -2.20 3.42
N ILE A 17 9.71 -1.13 2.93
CA ILE A 17 9.16 -0.32 1.83
C ILE A 17 9.31 -1.13 0.52
N PRO A 18 8.25 -1.27 -0.30
CA PRO A 18 8.37 -1.98 -1.57
C PRO A 18 9.26 -1.18 -2.53
N SER A 19 9.94 -1.88 -3.45
CA SER A 19 10.65 -1.20 -4.52
C SER A 19 9.70 -0.49 -5.49
N THR A 20 10.25 0.42 -6.30
CA THR A 20 9.47 1.14 -7.30
C THR A 20 8.83 0.18 -8.31
N ALA A 21 9.59 -0.82 -8.75
CA ALA A 21 9.09 -1.86 -9.66
C ALA A 21 7.94 -2.66 -9.03
N THR A 22 8.11 -3.11 -7.79
CA THR A 22 7.12 -3.90 -7.05
C THR A 22 5.83 -3.12 -6.81
N TYR A 23 5.93 -1.89 -6.30
CA TYR A 23 4.77 -1.02 -6.08
C TYR A 23 3.98 -0.79 -7.36
N ARG A 24 4.66 -0.43 -8.46
CA ARG A 24 4.03 -0.18 -9.76
C ARG A 24 3.35 -1.43 -10.31
N HIS A 25 3.99 -2.59 -10.16
CA HIS A 25 3.42 -3.87 -10.57
C HIS A 25 2.13 -4.16 -9.80
N LEU A 26 2.14 -4.04 -8.47
CA LEU A 26 0.95 -4.24 -7.64
C LEU A 26 -0.18 -3.29 -7.99
N CYS A 27 0.12 -2.01 -8.24
CA CYS A 27 -0.88 -1.04 -8.64
C CYS A 27 -1.54 -1.44 -9.97
N ARG A 28 -0.74 -1.67 -11.02
CA ARG A 28 -1.26 -2.06 -12.34
C ARG A 28 -2.10 -3.34 -12.30
N SER A 29 -1.56 -4.37 -11.65
CA SER A 29 -2.17 -5.70 -11.65
C SER A 29 -3.34 -5.82 -10.67
N GLY A 30 -3.32 -5.05 -9.58
CA GLY A 30 -4.31 -5.08 -8.50
C GLY A 30 -5.44 -4.06 -8.65
N GLY A 31 -5.50 -3.31 -9.76
CA GLY A 31 -6.60 -2.40 -10.08
C GLY A 31 -6.47 -0.97 -9.53
N LEU A 32 -5.26 -0.55 -9.14
CA LEU A 32 -4.96 0.86 -8.86
C LEU A 32 -4.34 1.55 -10.08
N SER A 33 -4.43 2.88 -10.12
CA SER A 33 -3.77 3.66 -11.18
C SER A 33 -2.25 3.56 -11.06
N ASP A 34 -1.58 3.27 -12.19
CA ASP A 34 -0.12 3.30 -12.25
C ASP A 34 0.41 4.72 -11.97
N LYS A 35 1.52 4.81 -11.23
CA LYS A 35 2.17 6.06 -10.79
C LYS A 35 3.57 6.10 -11.36
N SER A 36 3.99 7.21 -11.98
CA SER A 36 5.28 7.28 -12.70
C SER A 36 6.47 6.77 -11.85
N PRO A 37 7.49 6.15 -12.46
CA PRO A 37 8.65 5.64 -11.71
C PRO A 37 9.32 6.71 -10.86
N SER A 38 9.44 7.93 -11.38
CA SER A 38 10.00 9.08 -10.67
C SER A 38 9.18 9.49 -9.45
N ALA A 39 7.84 9.47 -9.54
CA ALA A 39 6.98 9.78 -8.40
C ALA A 39 7.07 8.71 -7.31
N CYS A 40 7.14 7.43 -7.70
CA CYS A 40 7.33 6.32 -6.77
C CYS A 40 8.67 6.40 -6.05
N ALA A 41 9.77 6.65 -6.79
CA ALA A 41 11.11 6.75 -6.21
C ALA A 41 11.22 7.87 -5.15
N ILE A 42 10.48 8.96 -5.32
CA ILE A 42 10.43 10.07 -4.35
C ILE A 42 9.43 9.78 -3.21
N GLY A 43 8.29 9.19 -3.53
CA GLY A 43 7.16 9.06 -2.60
C GLY A 43 7.22 7.83 -1.69
N LEU A 44 7.78 6.72 -2.15
CA LEU A 44 7.85 5.47 -1.38
C LEU A 44 8.75 5.58 -0.14
N PRO A 45 9.95 6.19 -0.20
CA PRO A 45 10.80 6.37 0.97
C PRO A 45 10.19 7.25 2.08
N ARG A 46 9.13 8.02 1.77
CA ARG A 46 8.42 8.90 2.73
C ARG A 46 7.24 8.22 3.42
N SER A 47 7.08 6.93 3.20
CA SER A 47 6.06 6.15 3.91
C SER A 47 6.45 6.04 5.37
N VAL A 48 5.49 6.31 6.24
CA VAL A 48 5.69 6.19 7.69
C VAL A 48 5.77 4.72 8.08
N PHE A 49 4.90 3.89 7.49
CA PHE A 49 4.87 2.46 7.71
C PHE A 49 4.32 1.73 6.48
N CYS A 50 4.82 0.53 6.22
CA CYS A 50 4.44 -0.31 5.09
C CYS A 50 4.17 -1.72 5.59
N VAL A 51 3.20 -2.38 4.98
CA VAL A 51 2.93 -3.80 5.14
C VAL A 51 2.96 -4.42 3.75
N GLN A 52 3.73 -5.49 3.58
CA GLN A 52 3.77 -6.32 2.39
C GLN A 52 3.38 -7.75 2.75
N ILE A 53 2.58 -8.37 1.87
CA ILE A 53 2.25 -9.80 1.94
C ILE A 53 3.10 -10.52 0.90
N LEU A 54 3.90 -11.47 1.36
CA LEU A 54 4.78 -12.29 0.54
C LEU A 54 4.23 -13.70 0.44
N ALA A 55 4.08 -14.26 -0.76
CA ALA A 55 3.71 -15.64 -0.98
C ALA A 55 4.95 -16.54 -1.04
N ALA A 56 4.88 -17.72 -0.40
CA ALA A 56 5.98 -18.69 -0.33
C ALA A 56 6.32 -19.36 -1.68
N SER A 57 5.39 -19.34 -2.63
CA SER A 57 5.58 -19.88 -3.98
C SER A 57 4.60 -19.21 -4.94
N CYS A 58 5.10 -18.76 -6.09
CA CYS A 58 4.31 -18.32 -7.23
C CYS A 58 3.27 -19.41 -7.54
N MET A 59 1.98 -19.13 -7.32
CA MET A 59 0.93 -20.09 -7.66
C MET A 59 0.85 -20.21 -9.19
N PRO A 60 0.61 -21.42 -9.73
CA PRO A 60 0.50 -21.62 -11.17
C PRO A 60 -0.70 -20.83 -11.72
N GLY A 61 -0.44 -19.90 -12.64
CA GLY A 61 -1.44 -19.00 -13.22
C GLY A 61 -0.90 -17.64 -13.67
N THR A 62 0.31 -17.25 -13.26
CA THR A 62 1.09 -16.20 -13.94
C THR A 62 1.97 -16.85 -14.99
N ASP A 63 1.42 -17.01 -16.20
CA ASP A 63 2.24 -17.25 -17.39
C ASP A 63 3.18 -16.04 -17.56
N VAL A 64 4.41 -16.19 -17.09
CA VAL A 64 5.56 -15.46 -17.60
C VAL A 64 5.92 -16.05 -18.96
N THR A 65 4.99 -15.95 -19.91
CA THR A 65 5.24 -16.22 -21.33
C THR A 65 5.45 -14.88 -22.03
N SER A 66 6.61 -14.30 -21.77
CA SER A 66 7.22 -13.35 -22.68
C SER A 66 8.71 -13.65 -22.67
N THR A 67 9.09 -14.63 -23.49
CA THR A 67 10.41 -14.74 -24.12
C THR A 67 10.67 -13.48 -24.93
N GLU A 68 10.99 -12.40 -24.25
CA GLU A 68 11.75 -11.29 -24.80
C GLU A 68 12.99 -11.20 -23.91
N PHE A 69 14.13 -11.63 -24.44
CA PHE A 69 15.41 -11.33 -23.82
C PHE A 69 15.51 -9.81 -23.71
N PRO A 70 15.55 -9.22 -22.50
CA PRO A 70 15.69 -7.79 -22.38
C PRO A 70 17.02 -7.37 -23.00
N GLU A 71 16.97 -6.34 -23.85
CA GLU A 71 18.14 -5.64 -24.39
C GLU A 71 19.15 -5.42 -23.24
N PRO A 72 20.42 -5.85 -23.39
CA PRO A 72 21.39 -6.00 -22.29
C PRO A 72 21.80 -4.71 -21.57
N ASP A 73 21.30 -3.55 -22.01
CA ASP A 73 21.59 -2.23 -21.44
C ASP A 73 20.42 -1.60 -20.64
N SER A 74 19.31 -2.33 -20.46
CA SER A 74 18.16 -1.83 -19.69
C SER A 74 18.32 -2.15 -18.20
N ILE A 75 18.83 -1.20 -17.41
CA ILE A 75 18.87 -1.29 -15.93
C ILE A 75 17.45 -1.06 -15.36
N GLU A 76 16.47 -1.86 -15.77
CA GLU A 76 15.12 -1.80 -15.20
C GLU A 76 15.01 -2.77 -14.03
N GLU A 77 14.82 -2.22 -12.83
CA GLU A 77 14.56 -2.98 -11.61
C GLU A 77 13.33 -3.90 -11.81
N GLN A 78 13.47 -5.19 -11.52
CA GLN A 78 12.38 -6.16 -11.61
C GLN A 78 11.56 -6.18 -10.32
N PRO A 79 10.22 -6.34 -10.40
CA PRO A 79 9.38 -6.47 -9.21
C PRO A 79 9.71 -7.77 -8.45
N ASP A 80 9.65 -7.75 -7.12
CA ASP A 80 9.78 -8.99 -6.34
C ASP A 80 8.52 -9.85 -6.57
N PRO A 81 8.64 -11.03 -7.22
CA PRO A 81 7.49 -11.84 -7.59
C PRO A 81 6.77 -12.45 -6.38
N ARG A 82 7.39 -12.41 -5.19
CA ARG A 82 6.77 -12.92 -3.96
C ARG A 82 5.79 -11.92 -3.38
N VAL A 83 5.92 -10.63 -3.66
CA VAL A 83 5.05 -9.61 -3.06
C VAL A 83 3.71 -9.60 -3.80
N VAL A 84 2.67 -10.09 -3.13
CA VAL A 84 1.33 -10.28 -3.71
C VAL A 84 0.31 -9.27 -3.21
N GLY A 85 0.68 -8.46 -2.22
CA GLY A 85 -0.15 -7.37 -1.73
C GLY A 85 0.62 -6.41 -0.83
N MET A 86 0.06 -5.23 -0.65
CA MET A 86 0.62 -4.20 0.20
C MET A 86 -0.45 -3.30 0.81
N GLY A 87 -0.04 -2.54 1.83
CA GLY A 87 -0.74 -1.37 2.33
C GLY A 87 0.25 -0.43 3.01
N ARG A 88 -0.08 0.86 3.08
CA ARG A 88 0.89 1.89 3.43
C ARG A 88 0.27 2.99 4.28
N ILE A 89 1.03 3.54 5.20
CA ILE A 89 0.68 4.75 5.95
C ILE A 89 1.60 5.88 5.52
N ILE A 90 0.99 7.02 5.21
CA ILE A 90 1.68 8.30 5.01
C ILE A 90 1.24 9.28 6.09
N GLY A 91 2.04 10.32 6.32
CA GLY A 91 1.74 11.31 7.34
C GLY A 91 2.98 11.94 7.94
N ASP A 92 2.81 12.55 9.11
CA ASP A 92 3.90 13.11 9.93
C ASP A 92 4.33 12.18 11.08
N GLY A 93 3.82 10.95 11.07
CA GLY A 93 4.10 9.94 12.09
C GLY A 93 3.31 10.11 13.40
N THR A 94 2.52 11.19 13.57
CA THR A 94 1.88 11.47 14.85
C THR A 94 0.49 12.15 14.75
N LEU A 95 0.41 13.36 14.20
CA LEU A 95 -0.80 14.20 14.21
C LEU A 95 -1.72 13.88 13.02
N PHE A 96 -1.14 13.60 11.86
CA PHE A 96 -1.88 13.29 10.64
C PHE A 96 -1.33 12.01 10.03
N LEU A 97 -2.17 10.98 10.00
CA LEU A 97 -1.89 9.70 9.37
C LEU A 97 -3.00 9.37 8.37
N GLN A 98 -2.62 8.83 7.22
CA GLN A 98 -3.54 8.35 6.21
C GLN A 98 -3.10 6.97 5.73
N ILE A 99 -4.02 6.01 5.77
CA ILE A 99 -3.84 4.70 5.15
C ILE A 99 -4.12 4.84 3.66
N VAL A 100 -3.18 4.41 2.83
CA VAL A 100 -3.20 4.50 1.36
C VAL A 100 -2.72 3.19 0.74
N ASP A 101 -2.95 3.06 -0.57
CA ASP A 101 -2.37 2.00 -1.41
C ASP A 101 -2.62 0.56 -0.92
N ILE A 102 -3.78 0.28 -0.31
CA ILE A 102 -4.19 -1.08 0.03
C ILE A 102 -4.56 -1.82 -1.26
N VAL A 103 -3.76 -2.82 -1.62
CA VAL A 103 -3.98 -3.59 -2.85
C VAL A 103 -3.44 -5.01 -2.72
N LEU A 104 -4.10 -5.94 -3.42
CA LEU A 104 -3.70 -7.34 -3.57
C LEU A 104 -3.79 -7.71 -5.04
N LEU A 105 -2.88 -8.55 -5.51
CA LEU A 105 -2.99 -9.19 -6.81
C LEU A 105 -4.28 -10.02 -6.88
N PRO A 106 -4.97 -10.09 -8.04
CA PRO A 106 -6.28 -10.72 -8.17
C PRO A 106 -6.36 -12.15 -7.60
N ALA A 107 -5.34 -12.97 -7.85
CA ALA A 107 -5.26 -14.35 -7.37
C ALA A 107 -5.22 -14.49 -5.83
N HIS A 108 -4.93 -13.41 -5.11
CA HIS A 108 -4.79 -13.37 -3.65
C HIS A 108 -5.90 -12.56 -2.97
N GLN A 109 -6.91 -12.12 -3.72
CA GLN A 109 -8.07 -11.42 -3.19
C GLN A 109 -9.09 -12.40 -2.57
N HIS A 110 -10.03 -11.87 -1.77
CA HIS A 110 -11.09 -12.64 -1.09
C HIS A 110 -10.63 -13.71 -0.09
N LEU A 111 -9.33 -13.86 0.14
CA LEU A 111 -8.75 -14.77 1.14
C LEU A 111 -8.69 -14.19 2.56
N GLY A 112 -9.13 -12.95 2.76
CA GLY A 112 -9.03 -12.22 4.03
C GLY A 112 -7.71 -11.46 4.22
N LEU A 113 -6.79 -11.52 3.25
CA LEU A 113 -5.50 -10.83 3.29
C LEU A 113 -5.63 -9.30 3.36
N GLY A 114 -6.64 -8.70 2.70
CA GLY A 114 -6.84 -7.25 2.76
C GLY A 114 -7.22 -6.77 4.17
N LYS A 115 -8.04 -7.57 4.88
CA LYS A 115 -8.37 -7.32 6.28
C LYS A 115 -7.14 -7.51 7.18
N PHE A 116 -6.27 -8.46 6.85
CA PHE A 116 -5.02 -8.69 7.58
C PHE A 116 -4.04 -7.52 7.41
N ILE A 117 -3.87 -7.00 6.18
CA ILE A 117 -3.10 -5.77 5.92
C ILE A 117 -3.65 -4.61 6.76
N MET A 118 -4.96 -4.36 6.69
CA MET A 118 -5.59 -3.29 7.47
C MET A 118 -5.37 -3.46 8.97
N TRP A 119 -5.49 -4.69 9.48
CA TRP A 119 -5.24 -5.01 10.89
C TRP A 119 -3.83 -4.66 11.32
N GLU A 120 -2.81 -5.06 10.54
CA GLU A 120 -1.41 -4.76 10.88
C GLU A 120 -1.11 -3.26 10.85
N LEU A 121 -1.67 -2.54 9.88
CA LEU A 121 -1.56 -1.07 9.82
C LEU A 121 -2.21 -0.41 11.05
N MET A 122 -3.38 -0.88 11.47
CA MET A 122 -4.06 -0.36 12.66
C MET A 122 -3.30 -0.68 13.94
N LEU A 123 -2.70 -1.87 14.06
CA LEU A 123 -1.82 -2.21 15.19
C LEU A 123 -0.64 -1.24 15.29
N TRP A 124 -0.05 -0.85 14.16
CA TRP A 124 1.02 0.14 14.15
C TRP A 124 0.53 1.52 14.61
N ILE A 125 -0.66 1.95 14.17
CA ILE A 125 -1.27 3.24 14.56
C ILE A 125 -1.64 3.26 16.05
N GLU A 126 -2.18 2.15 16.57
CA GLU A 126 -2.64 2.02 17.95
C GLU A 126 -1.50 1.77 18.94
N ALA A 127 -0.29 1.46 18.46
CA ALA A 127 0.90 1.40 19.29
C ALA A 127 1.07 2.73 20.06
N PRO A 128 1.59 2.73 21.30
CA PRO A 128 1.56 3.91 22.16
C PRO A 128 2.31 5.11 21.57
N CYS A 129 1.61 5.93 20.80
CA CYS A 129 2.05 7.24 20.34
C CYS A 129 1.61 8.28 21.37
N PRO A 130 2.39 9.33 21.66
CA PRO A 130 1.91 10.46 22.45
C PRO A 130 0.76 11.16 21.71
N ARG A 131 -0.47 10.77 22.00
CA ARG A 131 -1.70 11.34 21.43
C ARG A 131 -2.05 12.64 22.16
N VAL A 132 -1.88 13.77 21.51
CA VAL A 132 -2.44 15.08 21.90
C VAL A 132 -3.15 15.62 20.66
N ALA A 133 -4.46 15.85 20.62
CA ALA A 133 -5.08 17.03 21.20
C ALA A 133 -6.63 17.01 21.06
N GLY A 134 -7.26 15.83 21.03
CA GLY A 134 -8.71 15.70 20.78
C GLY A 134 -9.59 16.58 21.70
N ARG A 135 -9.31 16.58 23.01
CA ARG A 135 -10.03 17.42 24.00
C ARG A 135 -9.69 18.92 23.94
N LEU A 136 -8.58 19.31 23.32
CA LEU A 136 -8.23 20.72 23.17
C LEU A 136 -9.15 21.36 22.13
N TYR A 137 -9.29 20.71 20.98
CA TYR A 137 -10.05 21.26 19.86
C TYR A 137 -11.57 21.32 20.13
N GLU A 138 -12.10 20.38 20.93
CA GLU A 138 -13.49 20.45 21.43
C GLU A 138 -13.76 21.77 22.19
N ARG A 139 -12.80 22.28 22.98
CA ARG A 139 -12.94 23.55 23.71
C ARG A 139 -12.99 24.78 22.80
N PHE A 140 -12.53 24.64 21.57
CA PHE A 140 -12.60 25.67 20.53
C PHE A 140 -13.75 25.41 19.52
N GLY A 141 -14.64 24.45 19.79
CA GLY A 141 -15.83 24.17 18.97
C GLY A 141 -15.60 23.26 17.76
N PHE A 142 -14.44 22.60 17.67
CA PHE A 142 -14.21 21.59 16.63
C PHE A 142 -14.94 20.29 16.98
N GLY A 143 -15.60 19.68 15.98
CA GLY A 143 -16.27 18.38 16.08
C GLY A 143 -15.71 17.37 15.08
N PHE A 144 -16.21 16.12 15.13
CA PHE A 144 -15.87 15.11 14.13
C PHE A 144 -16.30 15.55 12.73
N THR A 145 -15.43 15.35 11.74
CA THR A 145 -15.64 15.72 10.33
C THR A 145 -16.88 15.04 9.72
N GLU A 146 -17.31 13.91 10.27
CA GLU A 146 -18.54 13.20 9.92
C GLU A 146 -19.80 14.02 10.22
N ALA A 147 -19.79 14.83 11.29
CA ALA A 147 -20.95 15.62 11.71
C ALA A 147 -21.15 16.89 10.87
N SER A 148 -20.10 17.37 10.18
CA SER A 148 -20.15 18.60 9.37
C SER A 148 -20.36 18.38 7.88
N GLY A 149 -20.45 17.13 7.42
CA GLY A 149 -20.58 16.82 5.99
C GLY A 149 -19.36 17.23 5.16
N SER A 150 -18.17 17.27 5.77
CA SER A 150 -16.91 17.62 5.09
C SER A 150 -16.67 16.67 3.90
N ARG A 151 -16.53 17.25 2.70
CA ARG A 151 -16.26 16.50 1.46
C ARG A 151 -14.77 16.59 1.11
N GLY A 152 -14.16 15.45 0.86
CA GLY A 152 -12.86 15.40 0.19
C GLY A 152 -12.98 15.95 -1.23
N MET A 153 -12.03 16.77 -1.66
CA MET A 153 -11.93 17.24 -3.05
C MET A 153 -10.61 16.76 -3.62
N ALA A 154 -10.65 16.20 -4.83
CA ALA A 154 -9.45 15.77 -5.56
C ALA A 154 -9.25 16.69 -6.77
N TYR A 155 -8.07 17.26 -6.91
CA TYR A 155 -7.67 17.94 -8.14
C TYR A 155 -7.03 16.93 -9.08
N THR A 156 -7.59 16.77 -10.29
CA THR A 156 -7.04 15.90 -11.33
C THR A 156 -6.38 16.76 -12.39
N VAL A 157 -5.06 16.62 -12.56
CA VAL A 157 -4.34 17.26 -13.66
C VAL A 157 -4.76 16.55 -14.96
N ARG A 158 -5.39 17.26 -15.89
CA ARG A 158 -5.67 16.71 -17.23
C ARG A 158 -4.33 16.50 -17.95
N GLY A 159 -4.03 15.26 -18.34
CA GLY A 159 -2.90 14.98 -19.23
C GLY A 159 -3.11 15.71 -20.57
N LYS A 160 -2.07 16.34 -21.11
CA LYS A 160 -2.11 16.87 -22.49
C LYS A 160 -2.46 15.70 -23.41
N GLY A 161 -3.56 15.82 -24.15
CA GLY A 161 -3.92 14.88 -25.20
C GLY A 161 -2.75 14.71 -26.16
N LYS A 162 -2.47 13.48 -26.57
CA LYS A 162 -1.62 13.22 -27.73
C LYS A 162 -2.33 13.86 -28.92
N GLU A 163 -1.68 14.84 -29.57
CA GLU A 163 -2.03 15.29 -30.92
C GLU A 163 -1.91 14.13 -31.91
#